data_AF-A0A1F8LZF7-F1
#
_entry.id   AF-A0A1F8LZF7-F1
#
_cell.length_a   1.000
_cell.length_b   1.000
_cell.length_c   1.000
_cell.angle_alpha   90.00
_cell.angle_beta   90.00
_cell.angle_gamma   90.00
#
_symmetry.space_group_name_H-M   'P 1'
#
loop_
_entity.id
_entity.type
_entity.pdbx_description
1 polymer ?
#
loop_
_entity_poly.entity_id
_entity_poly.type
_entity_poly.pdbx_seq_one_letter_code
_entity_poly.pdbx_strand_id
1 'polypeptide(L)'
;MTLDVKPTRGGFLRPFGCGWFIREFLLGKGPEGSRVIDPERGAPQADINFEYKEALARATAREKAERIISRMVVSGADVTEEQAEVIYQRELKRISRKFTHMRYHSFLMYFGVLKRLGWVESTEETEASAIQDNYSAAPERTYYRLTKKGIEAGTEYWSNPLFTLYPEIGPSHMKKPGE
;
A
#
# COMPACT_ATOMS: atom_id res chain seq x y z
N MET A 1 6.17 24.57 -2.25
CA MET A 1 7.17 23.48 -2.33
C MET A 1 7.39 22.96 -0.92
N THR A 2 6.74 21.86 -0.55
CA THR A 2 6.93 21.22 0.76
C THR A 2 8.10 20.26 0.66
N LEU A 3 9.19 20.57 1.35
CA LEU A 3 10.39 19.72 1.42
C LEU A 3 10.05 18.46 2.21
N ASP A 4 10.14 17.32 1.52
CA ASP A 4 9.90 16.00 2.09
C ASP A 4 11.09 15.59 2.98
N VAL A 5 10.90 15.62 4.30
CA VAL A 5 11.94 15.30 5.30
C VAL A 5 12.11 13.78 5.36
N LYS A 6 13.20 13.25 4.80
CA LYS A 6 13.52 11.81 4.83
C LYS A 6 14.60 11.48 5.89
N PRO A 7 14.52 10.33 6.60
CA PRO A 7 15.49 9.93 7.60
C PRO A 7 16.87 9.62 7.00
N THR A 8 17.93 9.86 7.77
CA THR A 8 19.35 9.71 7.38
C THR A 8 19.84 8.26 7.27
N ARG A 9 19.12 7.26 7.85
CA ARG A 9 19.46 5.82 7.75
C ARG A 9 18.22 4.92 7.85
N GLY A 10 18.20 3.83 7.07
CA GLY A 10 17.29 2.68 7.21
C GLY A 10 16.12 2.63 6.20
N GLY A 11 16.28 1.79 5.16
CA GLY A 11 15.21 1.36 4.23
C GLY A 11 14.81 2.39 3.18
N PHE A 12 14.47 1.94 1.97
CA PHE A 12 13.74 2.78 1.01
C PHE A 12 12.45 3.24 1.71
N LEU A 13 12.26 4.55 1.90
CA LEU A 13 11.01 5.10 2.42
C LEU A 13 9.89 4.55 1.53
N ARG A 14 8.88 3.91 2.12
CA ARG A 14 7.70 3.53 1.33
C ARG A 14 7.06 4.82 0.83
N PRO A 15 6.70 4.93 -0.46
CA PRO A 15 6.09 6.15 -0.99
C PRO A 15 4.80 6.54 -0.25
N PHE A 16 4.11 5.55 0.33
CA PHE A 16 2.91 5.74 1.15
C PHE A 16 2.69 4.55 2.11
N GLY A 17 1.84 4.78 3.13
CA GLY A 17 1.52 3.79 4.18
C GLY A 17 0.54 2.71 3.73
N CYS A 18 0.68 1.50 4.27
CA CYS A 18 -0.22 0.36 4.00
C CYS A 18 -1.66 0.63 4.46
N GLY A 19 -1.85 1.16 5.67
CA GLY A 19 -3.17 1.42 6.23
C GLY A 19 -3.92 2.48 5.45
N TRP A 20 -3.26 3.59 5.11
CA TRP A 20 -3.81 4.60 4.20
C TRP A 20 -4.25 3.99 2.87
N PHE A 21 -3.38 3.20 2.22
CA PHE A 21 -3.72 2.58 0.94
C PHE A 21 -4.96 1.69 1.04
N ILE A 22 -5.01 0.80 2.04
CA ILE A 22 -6.16 -0.10 2.23
C ILE A 22 -7.45 0.69 2.44
N ARG A 23 -7.41 1.74 3.25
CA ARG A 23 -8.58 2.60 3.51
C ARG A 23 -9.05 3.26 2.22
N GLU A 24 -8.18 3.97 1.51
CA GLU A 24 -8.58 4.69 0.29
C GLU A 24 -9.01 3.73 -0.83
N PHE A 25 -8.38 2.55 -0.92
CA PHE A 25 -8.78 1.50 -1.87
C PHE A 25 -10.19 0.98 -1.57
N LEU A 26 -10.47 0.63 -0.31
CA LEU A 26 -11.79 0.15 0.11
C LEU A 26 -12.87 1.23 0.11
N LEU A 27 -12.49 2.52 0.14
CA LEU A 27 -13.39 3.64 -0.15
C LEU A 27 -13.66 3.83 -1.66
N GLY A 28 -13.10 2.99 -2.53
CA GLY A 28 -13.30 3.07 -3.97
C GLY A 28 -12.57 4.23 -4.64
N LYS A 29 -11.55 4.81 -4.02
CA LYS A 29 -10.88 6.03 -4.53
C LYS A 29 -9.74 5.77 -5.51
N GLY A 30 -9.34 4.52 -5.71
CA GLY A 30 -8.25 4.15 -6.62
C GLY A 30 -6.88 4.77 -6.26
N PRO A 31 -6.38 4.64 -5.01
CA PRO A 31 -5.12 5.25 -4.60
C PRO A 31 -3.97 4.81 -5.50
N GLU A 32 -3.10 5.76 -5.87
CA GLU A 32 -1.87 5.47 -6.62
C GLU A 32 -2.12 4.76 -7.97
N GLY A 33 -3.26 5.09 -8.58
CA GLY A 33 -3.71 4.51 -9.85
C GLY A 33 -4.08 3.03 -9.73
N SER A 34 -4.41 2.55 -8.53
CA SER A 34 -5.00 1.22 -8.36
C SER A 34 -6.39 1.17 -8.98
N ARG A 35 -6.92 -0.05 -9.15
CA ARG A 35 -8.31 -0.25 -9.55
C ARG A 35 -9.28 0.50 -8.61
N VAL A 36 -10.32 1.09 -9.20
CA VAL A 36 -11.51 1.59 -8.49
C VAL A 36 -12.50 0.43 -8.31
N ILE A 37 -13.00 0.28 -7.10
CA ILE A 37 -13.95 -0.78 -6.72
C ILE A 37 -15.23 -0.17 -6.14
N ASP A 38 -16.30 -0.95 -6.11
CA ASP A 38 -17.50 -0.63 -5.35
C ASP A 38 -17.22 -0.78 -3.84
N PRO A 39 -17.31 0.28 -3.03
CA PRO A 39 -17.04 0.21 -1.59
C PRO A 39 -17.98 -0.72 -0.82
N GLU A 40 -19.24 -0.87 -1.26
CA GLU A 40 -20.22 -1.71 -0.57
C GLU A 40 -19.94 -3.19 -0.77
N ARG A 41 -19.42 -3.54 -1.95
CA ARG A 41 -18.92 -4.89 -2.28
C ARG A 41 -17.56 -5.16 -1.64
N GLY A 42 -16.68 -4.17 -1.66
CA GLY A 42 -15.31 -4.32 -1.18
C GLY A 42 -14.45 -5.17 -2.10
N ALA A 43 -13.44 -5.83 -1.54
CA ALA A 43 -12.51 -6.67 -2.30
C ALA A 43 -11.91 -7.82 -1.48
N PRO A 44 -11.47 -8.91 -2.11
CA PRO A 44 -10.72 -9.95 -1.43
C PRO A 44 -9.34 -9.47 -1.00
N GLN A 45 -8.84 -10.03 0.12
CA GLN A 45 -7.51 -9.68 0.67
C GLN A 45 -6.36 -9.83 -0.34
N ALA A 46 -6.43 -10.84 -1.21
CA ALA A 46 -5.43 -11.07 -2.24
C ALA A 46 -5.38 -9.95 -3.29
N ASP A 47 -6.54 -9.41 -3.70
CA ASP A 47 -6.59 -8.30 -4.66
C ASP A 47 -6.12 -6.99 -4.03
N ILE A 48 -6.52 -6.72 -2.79
CA ILE A 48 -6.03 -5.55 -2.05
C ILE A 48 -4.50 -5.61 -1.93
N ASN A 49 -3.94 -6.79 -1.62
CA ASN A 49 -2.49 -6.98 -1.56
C ASN A 49 -1.82 -6.79 -2.91
N PHE A 50 -2.41 -7.33 -3.98
CA PHE A 50 -1.90 -7.18 -5.35
C PHE A 50 -1.83 -5.71 -5.75
N GLU A 51 -2.94 -4.99 -5.60
CA GLU A 51 -3.05 -3.56 -5.94
C GLU A 51 -2.07 -2.72 -5.12
N TYR A 52 -1.94 -3.00 -3.82
CA TYR A 52 -0.96 -2.33 -2.97
C TYR A 52 0.48 -2.52 -3.46
N LYS A 53 0.83 -3.76 -3.86
CA LYS A 53 2.18 -4.05 -4.35
C LYS A 53 2.47 -3.40 -5.69
N GLU A 54 1.49 -3.40 -6.60
CA GLU A 54 1.61 -2.73 -7.89
C GLU A 54 1.75 -1.22 -7.73
N ALA A 55 0.95 -0.61 -6.86
CA ALA A 55 1.04 0.80 -6.52
C ALA A 55 2.40 1.17 -5.93
N LEU A 56 2.92 0.36 -4.98
CA LEU A 56 4.26 0.58 -4.42
C LEU A 56 5.35 0.49 -5.49
N ALA A 57 5.23 -0.45 -6.43
CA ALA A 57 6.18 -0.59 -7.52
C ALA A 57 6.17 0.64 -8.44
N ARG A 58 4.98 1.09 -8.87
CA ARG A 58 4.83 2.30 -9.70
C ARG A 58 5.36 3.55 -9.02
N ALA A 59 4.97 3.79 -7.77
CA ALA A 59 5.42 4.96 -7.02
C ALA A 59 6.94 4.95 -6.79
N THR A 60 7.52 3.79 -6.49
CA THR A 60 8.98 3.64 -6.35
C THR A 60 9.70 3.88 -7.69
N ALA A 61 9.15 3.40 -8.80
CA ALA A 61 9.71 3.63 -10.13
C ALA A 61 9.67 5.12 -10.49
N ARG A 62 8.54 5.77 -10.22
CA ARG A 62 8.34 7.21 -10.44
C ARG A 62 9.36 8.03 -9.64
N GLU A 63 9.52 7.78 -8.34
CA GLU A 63 10.50 8.49 -7.51
C GLU A 63 11.95 8.32 -8.04
N LYS A 64 12.30 7.11 -8.51
CA LYS A 64 13.62 6.86 -9.11
C LYS A 64 13.80 7.59 -10.44
N ALA A 65 12.77 7.58 -11.29
CA ALA A 65 12.78 8.26 -12.57
C ALA A 65 12.91 9.78 -12.40
N GLU A 66 12.13 10.37 -11.49
CA GLU A 66 12.18 11.79 -11.14
C GLU A 66 13.58 12.22 -10.66
N ARG A 67 14.26 11.39 -9.86
CA ARG A 67 15.66 11.66 -9.45
C ARG A 67 16.62 11.67 -10.62
N ILE A 68 16.44 10.78 -11.60
CA ILE A 68 17.29 10.72 -12.80
C ILE A 68 17.03 11.95 -13.67
N ILE A 69 15.76 12.24 -13.96
CA ILE A 69 15.32 13.37 -14.78
C ILE A 69 15.80 14.68 -14.14
N SER A 70 15.61 14.86 -12.83
CA SER A 70 16.07 16.05 -12.11
C SER A 70 17.58 16.27 -12.26
N ARG A 71 18.40 15.21 -12.18
CA ARG A 71 19.85 15.34 -12.41
C ARG A 71 20.17 15.74 -13.85
N MET A 72 19.46 15.18 -14.84
CA MET A 72 19.64 15.51 -16.26
C MET A 72 19.30 16.98 -16.53
N VAL A 73 18.17 17.46 -16.02
CA VAL A 73 17.74 18.86 -16.15
C VAL A 73 18.72 19.80 -15.47
N VAL A 74 19.16 19.49 -14.25
CA VAL A 74 20.18 20.30 -13.55
C VAL A 74 21.52 20.32 -14.29
N SER A 75 21.87 19.25 -15.01
CA SER A 75 23.05 19.21 -15.89
C SER A 75 22.85 19.89 -17.25
N GLY A 76 21.70 20.52 -17.50
CA GLY A 76 21.40 21.28 -18.71
C GLY A 76 20.80 20.48 -19.87
N ALA A 77 20.32 19.26 -19.63
CA ALA A 77 19.62 18.48 -20.64
C ALA A 77 18.13 18.83 -20.68
N ASP A 78 17.60 19.08 -21.88
CA ASP A 78 16.15 19.13 -22.11
C ASP A 78 15.59 17.71 -22.21
N VAL A 79 14.80 17.32 -21.21
CA VAL A 79 14.17 15.99 -21.15
C VAL A 79 12.75 16.08 -21.69
N THR A 80 12.48 15.39 -22.80
CA THR A 80 11.12 15.32 -23.37
C THR A 80 10.22 14.38 -22.58
N GLU A 81 8.91 14.46 -22.81
CA GLU A 81 7.93 13.58 -22.18
C GLU A 81 8.16 12.10 -22.55
N GLU A 82 8.49 11.82 -23.82
CA GLU A 82 8.81 10.47 -24.27
C GLU A 82 10.07 9.92 -23.59
N GLN A 83 11.09 10.76 -23.41
CA GLN A 83 12.30 10.37 -22.69
C GLN A 83 12.02 10.11 -21.21
N ALA A 84 11.20 10.94 -20.57
CA ALA A 84 10.77 10.75 -19.20
C ALA A 84 10.02 9.43 -19.02
N GLU A 85 9.13 9.09 -19.95
CA GLU A 85 8.38 7.82 -19.93
C GLU A 85 9.32 6.61 -20.13
N VAL A 86 10.29 6.70 -21.05
CA VAL A 86 11.29 5.63 -21.23
C VAL A 86 12.11 5.41 -19.96
N ILE A 87 12.51 6.48 -19.26
CA ILE A 87 13.24 6.40 -17.98
C ILE A 87 12.35 5.73 -16.93
N TYR A 88 11.08 6.15 -16.81
CA TYR A 88 10.11 5.56 -15.90
C TYR A 88 9.91 4.06 -16.15
N GLN A 89 9.63 3.66 -17.39
CA GLN A 89 9.43 2.27 -17.76
C GLN A 89 10.68 1.41 -17.50
N ARG A 90 11.87 1.98 -17.71
CA ARG A 90 13.14 1.30 -17.38
C ARG A 90 13.27 1.07 -15.88
N GLU A 91 12.94 2.05 -15.05
CA GLU A 91 12.98 1.90 -13.60
C GLU A 91 11.91 0.94 -13.08
N LEU A 92 10.70 0.96 -13.66
CA LEU A 92 9.64 0.03 -13.30
C LEU A 92 10.03 -1.43 -13.58
N LYS A 93 10.63 -1.72 -14.75
CA LYS A 93 11.12 -3.06 -15.11
C LYS A 93 12.20 -3.59 -14.15
N ARG A 94 12.95 -2.69 -13.49
CA ARG A 94 13.99 -3.05 -12.51
C ARG A 94 13.40 -3.38 -11.14
N ILE A 95 12.17 -2.97 -10.86
CA ILE A 95 11.53 -3.26 -9.59
C ILE A 95 11.00 -4.68 -9.61
N SER A 96 11.66 -5.55 -8.86
CA SER A 96 11.18 -6.90 -8.66
C SER A 96 9.96 -6.91 -7.74
N ARG A 97 8.86 -7.50 -8.23
CA ARG A 97 7.65 -7.83 -7.43
C ARG A 97 7.94 -8.72 -6.22
N LYS A 98 9.08 -9.43 -6.21
CA LYS A 98 9.52 -10.26 -5.08
C LYS A 98 10.15 -9.44 -3.94
N PHE A 99 10.58 -8.20 -4.22
CA PHE A 99 11.30 -7.33 -3.28
C PHE A 99 10.53 -6.06 -2.88
N THR A 100 9.38 -5.77 -3.49
CA THR A 100 8.45 -4.78 -2.94
C THR A 100 8.03 -5.24 -1.54
N HIS A 101 8.38 -4.46 -0.52
CA HIS A 101 8.18 -4.74 0.90
C HIS A 101 6.71 -4.99 1.27
N MET A 102 6.18 -6.20 1.05
CA MET A 102 4.95 -6.73 1.67
C MET A 102 4.72 -8.17 1.21
N ARG A 103 5.24 -9.17 1.95
CA ARG A 103 4.87 -10.58 1.69
C ARG A 103 3.41 -10.79 2.05
N TYR A 104 2.72 -11.70 1.35
CA TYR A 104 1.30 -11.94 1.59
C TYR A 104 1.01 -12.31 3.05
N HIS A 105 1.85 -13.15 3.68
CA HIS A 105 1.73 -13.46 5.10
C HIS A 105 1.78 -12.20 6.00
N SER A 106 2.72 -11.29 5.76
CA SER A 106 2.80 -10.02 6.51
C SER A 106 1.56 -9.15 6.30
N PHE A 107 1.01 -9.14 5.08
CA PHE A 107 -0.24 -8.45 4.79
C PHE A 107 -1.42 -9.06 5.55
N LEU A 108 -1.53 -10.39 5.60
CA LEU A 108 -2.59 -11.06 6.36
C LEU A 108 -2.53 -10.73 7.85
N MET A 109 -1.34 -10.72 8.45
CA MET A 109 -1.16 -10.34 9.85
C MET A 109 -1.58 -8.88 10.09
N TYR A 110 -1.18 -7.97 9.20
CA TYR A 110 -1.59 -6.56 9.25
C TYR A 110 -3.12 -6.42 9.10
N PHE A 111 -3.72 -7.09 8.13
CA PHE A 111 -5.16 -7.05 7.90
C PHE A 111 -5.95 -7.67 9.07
N GLY A 112 -5.39 -8.67 9.76
CA GLY A 112 -5.93 -9.21 11.00
C GLY A 112 -6.00 -8.20 12.14
N VAL A 113 -5.12 -7.20 12.17
CA VAL A 113 -5.24 -6.05 13.10
C VAL A 113 -6.46 -5.20 12.72
N LEU A 114 -6.67 -4.91 11.43
CA LEU A 114 -7.82 -4.13 10.97
C LEU A 114 -9.17 -4.81 11.31
N LYS A 115 -9.23 -6.14 11.17
CA LYS A 115 -10.38 -6.96 11.57
C LYS A 115 -10.64 -6.84 13.07
N ARG A 116 -9.61 -6.97 13.91
CA ARG A 116 -9.74 -6.86 15.38
C ARG A 116 -10.11 -5.46 15.86
N LEU A 117 -9.70 -4.43 15.13
CA LEU A 117 -10.16 -3.05 15.36
C LEU A 117 -11.63 -2.84 14.97
N GLY A 118 -12.22 -3.78 14.21
CA GLY A 118 -13.57 -3.66 13.66
C GLY A 118 -13.64 -2.60 12.56
N TRP A 119 -12.53 -2.29 11.89
CA TRP A 119 -12.49 -1.32 10.79
C TRP A 119 -12.86 -1.91 9.44
N VAL A 120 -12.68 -3.23 9.31
CA VAL A 120 -13.10 -4.00 8.14
C VAL A 120 -13.90 -5.20 8.60
N GLU A 121 -14.86 -5.59 7.77
CA GLU A 121 -15.70 -6.78 7.97
C GLU A 121 -15.75 -7.60 6.68
N SER A 122 -16.00 -8.90 6.81
CA SER A 122 -16.30 -9.75 5.66
C SER A 122 -17.72 -9.48 5.18
N THR A 123 -17.91 -9.47 3.87
CA THR A 123 -19.23 -9.54 3.26
C THR A 123 -19.70 -10.99 3.19
N GLU A 124 -20.96 -11.19 2.78
CA GLU A 124 -21.48 -12.53 2.45
C GLU A 124 -20.98 -13.03 1.08
N GLU A 125 -20.38 -12.15 0.28
CA GLU A 125 -19.86 -12.50 -1.04
C GLU A 125 -18.50 -13.23 -0.97
N THR A 126 -18.41 -14.31 -1.74
CA THR A 126 -17.20 -15.09 -1.97
C THR A 126 -17.02 -15.38 -3.46
N GLU A 127 -15.79 -15.69 -3.87
CA GLU A 127 -15.49 -16.19 -5.20
C GLU A 127 -14.47 -17.34 -5.15
N ALA A 128 -14.47 -18.19 -6.18
CA ALA A 128 -13.52 -19.28 -6.28
C ALA A 128 -12.07 -18.77 -6.28
N SER A 129 -11.22 -19.41 -5.50
CA SER A 129 -9.78 -19.14 -5.51
C SER A 129 -9.09 -19.95 -6.60
N ALA A 130 -8.04 -19.40 -7.23
CA ALA A 130 -7.29 -20.12 -8.26
C ALA A 130 -6.62 -21.42 -7.74
N ILE A 131 -6.45 -21.58 -6.43
CA ILE A 131 -5.95 -22.83 -5.85
C ILE A 131 -7.02 -23.94 -5.89
N GLN A 132 -8.31 -23.60 -5.93
CA GLN A 132 -9.40 -24.57 -6.05
C GLN A 132 -9.39 -25.32 -7.38
N ASP A 133 -8.77 -24.76 -8.43
CA ASP A 133 -8.55 -25.45 -9.71
C ASP A 133 -7.74 -26.75 -9.54
N ASN A 134 -6.84 -26.79 -8.55
CA ASN A 134 -5.99 -27.95 -8.26
C ASN A 134 -6.34 -28.64 -6.93
N TYR A 135 -7.06 -27.95 -6.04
CA TYR A 135 -7.43 -28.45 -4.72
C TYR A 135 -8.78 -27.87 -4.30
N SER A 136 -9.86 -28.53 -4.69
CA SER A 136 -11.24 -28.02 -4.51
C SER A 136 -11.64 -27.71 -3.06
N ALA A 137 -11.02 -28.39 -2.08
CA ALA A 137 -11.23 -28.13 -0.65
C ALA A 137 -10.51 -26.87 -0.12
N ALA A 138 -9.71 -26.19 -0.96
CA ALA A 138 -9.14 -24.90 -0.61
C ALA A 138 -10.24 -23.86 -0.32
N PRO A 139 -9.96 -22.88 0.55
CA PRO A 139 -10.93 -21.83 0.85
C PRO A 139 -11.20 -20.95 -0.37
N GLU A 140 -12.44 -20.48 -0.45
CA GLU A 140 -12.85 -19.41 -1.35
C GLU A 140 -12.23 -18.07 -0.91
N ARG A 141 -12.30 -17.08 -1.80
CA ARG A 141 -11.86 -15.73 -1.55
C ARG A 141 -13.04 -14.91 -1.02
N THR A 142 -13.01 -14.59 0.27
CA THR A 142 -14.02 -13.72 0.90
C THR A 142 -13.75 -12.26 0.60
N TYR A 143 -14.79 -11.52 0.26
CA TYR A 143 -14.75 -10.08 0.08
C TYR A 143 -14.80 -9.35 1.43
N TYR A 144 -14.06 -8.24 1.52
CA TYR A 144 -13.99 -7.40 2.72
C TYR A 144 -14.25 -5.95 2.36
N ARG A 145 -14.99 -5.25 3.21
CA ARG A 145 -15.29 -3.82 3.09
C ARG A 145 -15.00 -3.07 4.38
N LEU A 146 -14.99 -1.74 4.31
CA LEU A 146 -14.88 -0.91 5.50
C LEU A 146 -16.20 -0.90 6.26
N THR A 147 -16.11 -0.96 7.59
CA THR A 147 -17.24 -0.67 8.46
C THR A 147 -17.39 0.84 8.63
N LYS A 148 -18.53 1.30 9.14
CA LYS A 148 -18.71 2.70 9.56
C LYS A 148 -17.58 3.17 10.49
N LYS A 149 -17.17 2.33 11.45
CA LYS A 149 -16.05 2.60 12.36
C LYS A 149 -14.72 2.78 11.62
N GLY A 150 -14.45 1.97 10.60
CA GLY A 150 -13.25 2.10 9.78
C GLY A 150 -13.22 3.36 8.92
N ILE A 151 -14.38 3.77 8.39
CA ILE A 151 -14.55 4.99 7.60
C ILE A 151 -14.28 6.24 8.46
N GLU A 152 -14.90 6.28 9.65
CA GLU A 152 -14.85 7.41 10.58
C GLU A 152 -13.52 7.49 11.35
N ALA A 153 -12.73 6.41 11.39
CA ALA A 153 -11.42 6.42 12.05
C ALA A 153 -10.47 7.44 11.40
N GLY A 154 -9.85 8.26 12.26
CA GLY A 154 -8.88 9.29 11.88
C GLY A 154 -7.63 8.73 11.19
N THR A 155 -6.98 9.57 10.37
CA THR A 155 -5.79 9.21 9.60
C THR A 155 -4.62 8.82 10.50
N GLU A 156 -4.51 9.42 11.68
CA GLU A 156 -3.52 9.12 12.71
C GLU A 156 -3.59 7.66 13.17
N TYR A 157 -4.79 7.11 13.33
CA TYR A 157 -4.97 5.71 13.72
C TYR A 157 -4.64 4.77 12.55
N TRP A 158 -5.08 5.11 11.34
CA TRP A 158 -4.75 4.35 10.13
C TRP A 158 -3.26 4.33 9.81
N SER A 159 -2.50 5.34 10.27
CA SER A 159 -1.04 5.37 10.11
C SER A 159 -0.34 4.25 10.88
N ASN A 160 -0.90 3.85 12.04
CA ASN A 160 -0.38 2.76 12.86
C ASN A 160 -1.50 1.96 13.55
N PRO A 161 -2.16 1.03 12.83
CA PRO A 161 -3.26 0.26 13.39
C PRO A 161 -2.82 -0.67 14.53
N LEU A 162 -1.56 -1.12 14.54
CA LEU A 162 -1.06 -1.98 15.62
C LEU A 162 -1.03 -1.22 16.95
N PHE A 163 -0.54 0.03 16.95
CA PHE A 163 -0.54 0.87 18.16
C PHE A 163 -1.94 1.35 18.51
N THR A 164 -2.84 1.45 17.54
CA THR A 164 -4.26 1.70 17.83
C THR A 164 -4.89 0.51 18.55
N LEU A 165 -4.54 -0.73 18.17
CA LEU A 165 -5.06 -1.94 18.80
C LEU A 165 -4.40 -2.22 20.16
N TYR A 166 -3.11 -1.87 20.30
CA TYR A 166 -2.30 -2.07 21.51
C TYR A 166 -1.58 -0.78 21.90
N PRO A 167 -2.29 0.19 22.51
CA PRO A 167 -1.72 1.50 22.86
C PRO A 167 -0.53 1.42 23.81
N GLU A 168 -0.47 0.39 24.66
CA GLU A 168 0.60 0.15 25.62
C GLU A 168 1.96 -0.17 24.98
N ILE A 169 1.97 -0.65 23.74
CA ILE A 169 3.19 -1.01 23.00
C ILE A 169 3.78 0.22 22.27
N GLY A 170 2.94 1.20 21.93
CA GLY A 170 3.34 2.37 21.15
C GLY A 170 4.47 3.22 21.78
N PRO A 171 4.39 3.59 23.07
CA PRO A 171 5.38 4.46 23.73
C PRO A 171 6.82 3.96 23.68
N SER A 172 7.07 2.64 23.70
CA SER A 172 8.43 2.08 23.65
C SER A 172 9.06 2.11 22.26
N HIS A 173 8.27 2.38 21.22
CA HIS A 173 8.70 2.40 19.81
C HIS A 173 8.69 3.81 19.21
N MET A 174 8.19 4.80 19.93
CA MET A 174 8.31 6.20 19.53
C MET A 174 9.70 6.71 19.87
N LYS A 175 10.34 7.39 18.91
CA LYS A 175 11.59 8.13 19.18
C LYS A 175 11.31 9.13 20.30
N LYS A 176 12.15 9.11 21.35
CA LYS A 176 12.09 10.16 22.38
C LYS A 176 12.42 11.50 21.72
N PRO A 177 11.69 12.58 22.03
CA PRO A 177 12.05 13.90 21.54
C PRO A 177 13.44 14.26 22.10
N GLY A 178 14.46 14.37 21.23
CA GLY A 178 15.82 14.76 21.62
C GLY A 178 16.97 13.82 21.21
N GLU A 179 16.71 12.70 20.52
CA GLU A 179 17.74 11.76 20.00
C GLU A 179 17.79 11.62 18.47
#